data_AF-A0A9P6F7C3-F1
#
_entry.id   AF-A0A9P6F7C3-F1
#
_cell.length_a   1.000
_cell.length_b   1.000
_cell.length_c   1.000
_cell.angle_alpha   90.00
_cell.angle_beta   90.00
_cell.angle_gamma   90.00
#
_symmetry.space_group_name_H-M   'P 1'
#
loop_
_entity.id
_entity.type
_entity.pdbx_description
1 polymer ?
#
loop_
_entity_poly.entity_id
_entity_poly.type
_entity_poly.pdbx_seq_one_letter_code
_entity_poly.pdbx_strand_id
1 'polypeptide(L)'
;MTFTCPSNLYESVYTSSKQCRERSDIKIDQNAIVSFLDKLTQESWDKHSVANGMSFPLKFDSLEQEVNILSLIDILNTGHGFRKELHEDSDRGAFETIVFGIMSFHISSSATTADALSKLTGWEVGSHFGITMQKDVPSELAHVTMSKPSVASKLAGQLQGVLNETGRVLKEKKFETLGAFVIDAAKRANGSGEKFAEILINTFPAFQDCAEIDGEKVYIFKKAFLLASSLERRFGATEPIFAFKGLEKSPIFADNVIPTMMVHFGILVLPESLKHTVQEDGVTTVEESYRLRAAAVDGCREIVEKANLKGEDKIGKVEFGEKGMSSCDLDVYLWRVAKEPQYRKIPRFHCKDTIFF
;
A
#
# COMPACT_ATOMS: atom_id res chain seq x y z
N MET A 1 -21.24 -14.08 -5.35
CA MET A 1 -21.75 -13.12 -4.36
C MET A 1 -21.03 -11.80 -4.59
N THR A 2 -21.74 -10.69 -4.64
CA THR A 2 -21.11 -9.36 -4.64
C THR A 2 -20.49 -9.11 -3.27
N PHE A 3 -19.22 -8.67 -3.24
CA PHE A 3 -18.58 -8.22 -2.02
C PHE A 3 -19.32 -7.00 -1.47
N THR A 4 -19.49 -6.94 -0.15
CA THR A 4 -20.05 -5.78 0.54
C THR A 4 -19.10 -5.35 1.64
N CYS A 5 -18.67 -4.10 1.56
CA CYS A 5 -17.85 -3.43 2.55
C CYS A 5 -18.55 -3.41 3.93
N PRO A 6 -17.83 -3.58 5.05
CA PRO A 6 -18.44 -3.44 6.37
C PRO A 6 -18.96 -2.00 6.58
N SER A 7 -19.99 -1.86 7.43
CA SER A 7 -20.42 -0.55 7.91
C SER A 7 -19.36 0.05 8.86
N ASN A 8 -19.31 1.39 8.96
CA ASN A 8 -18.28 2.10 9.74
C ASN A 8 -16.87 1.59 9.37
N LEU A 9 -16.51 1.78 8.11
CA LEU A 9 -15.35 1.15 7.46
C LEU A 9 -14.06 1.29 8.27
N TYR A 10 -13.74 2.50 8.74
CA TYR A 10 -12.53 2.72 9.53
C TYR A 10 -12.57 1.98 10.87
N GLU A 11 -13.70 2.06 11.59
CA GLU A 11 -13.85 1.38 12.89
C GLU A 11 -13.81 -0.15 12.74
N SER A 12 -14.38 -0.67 11.65
CA SER A 12 -14.33 -2.10 11.33
C SER A 12 -12.90 -2.59 11.05
N VAL A 13 -12.07 -1.77 10.38
CA VAL A 13 -10.65 -2.08 10.19
C VAL A 13 -9.92 -2.10 11.53
N TYR A 14 -10.10 -1.08 12.38
CA TYR A 14 -9.46 -1.06 13.69
C TYR A 14 -9.90 -2.22 14.59
N THR A 15 -11.21 -2.47 14.68
CA THR A 15 -11.78 -3.53 15.51
C THR A 15 -11.27 -4.91 15.09
N SER A 16 -11.38 -5.23 13.79
CA SER A 16 -10.92 -6.53 13.28
C SER A 16 -9.40 -6.69 13.39
N SER A 17 -8.63 -5.61 13.22
CA SER A 17 -7.18 -5.63 13.36
C SER A 17 -6.73 -5.88 14.79
N LYS A 18 -7.35 -5.20 15.76
CA LYS A 18 -7.09 -5.42 17.20
C LYS A 18 -7.38 -6.86 17.60
N GLN A 19 -8.55 -7.38 17.24
CA GLN A 19 -8.94 -8.75 17.56
C GLN A 19 -8.01 -9.78 16.91
N CYS A 20 -7.61 -9.56 15.65
CA CYS A 20 -6.64 -10.40 14.95
C CYS A 20 -5.28 -10.40 15.66
N ARG A 21 -4.77 -9.23 16.04
CA ARG A 21 -3.51 -9.10 16.80
C ARG A 21 -3.58 -9.88 18.11
N GLU A 22 -4.65 -9.71 18.88
CA GLU A 22 -4.84 -10.37 20.18
C GLU A 22 -4.86 -11.90 20.06
N ARG A 23 -5.62 -12.44 19.09
CA ARG A 23 -5.64 -13.89 18.81
C ARG A 23 -4.30 -14.43 18.32
N SER A 24 -3.53 -13.59 17.63
CA SER A 24 -2.19 -13.93 17.13
C SER A 24 -1.09 -13.84 18.19
N ASP A 25 -1.42 -13.47 19.42
CA ASP A 25 -0.48 -13.26 20.53
C ASP A 25 0.64 -12.22 20.26
N ILE A 26 0.43 -11.33 19.29
CA ILE A 26 1.37 -10.22 19.03
C ILE A 26 1.11 -9.12 20.07
N LYS A 27 2.14 -8.72 20.82
CA LYS A 27 2.01 -7.69 21.85
C LYS A 27 2.44 -6.32 21.34
N ILE A 28 1.83 -5.27 21.87
CA ILE A 28 2.27 -3.89 21.68
C ILE A 28 3.01 -3.45 22.95
N ASP A 29 4.30 -3.15 22.82
CA ASP A 29 5.12 -2.64 23.94
C ASP A 29 4.87 -1.13 24.11
N GLN A 30 4.18 -0.80 25.20
CA GLN A 30 3.83 0.59 25.55
C GLN A 30 5.06 1.46 25.82
N ASN A 31 6.12 0.89 26.38
CA ASN A 31 7.36 1.62 26.67
C ASN A 31 8.15 1.89 25.39
N ALA A 32 8.09 0.95 24.43
CA ALA A 32 8.68 1.16 23.11
C ALA A 32 7.99 2.29 22.35
N ILE A 33 6.65 2.43 22.44
CA ILE A 33 5.93 3.59 21.87
C ILE A 33 6.40 4.90 22.51
N VAL A 34 6.49 4.95 23.85
CA VAL A 34 6.99 6.15 24.56
C VAL A 34 8.42 6.47 24.12
N SER A 35 9.30 5.47 24.08
CA SER A 35 10.69 5.65 23.63
C SER A 35 10.79 6.12 22.18
N PHE A 36 9.92 5.63 21.30
CA PHE A 36 9.84 6.06 19.91
C PHE A 36 9.45 7.55 19.81
N LEU A 37 8.39 7.96 20.52
CA LEU A 37 7.93 9.36 20.54
C LEU A 37 8.93 10.32 21.20
N ASP A 38 9.63 9.88 22.26
CA ASP A 38 10.66 10.68 22.93
C ASP A 38 11.90 10.91 22.06
N LYS A 39 12.24 9.94 21.21
CA LYS A 39 13.37 10.03 20.27
C LYS A 39 13.01 10.76 18.98
N LEU A 40 11.72 10.92 18.68
CA LEU A 40 11.26 11.65 17.50
C LEU A 40 11.65 13.12 17.61
N THR A 41 12.32 13.65 16.59
CA THR A 41 12.73 15.06 16.52
C THR A 41 11.86 15.83 15.54
N GLN A 42 11.68 17.14 15.75
CA GLN A 42 10.95 17.99 14.81
C GLN A 42 11.61 17.96 13.42
N GLU A 43 12.94 18.00 13.36
CA GLU A 43 13.70 17.90 12.10
C GLU A 43 13.41 16.59 11.35
N SER A 44 13.44 15.45 12.05
CA SER A 44 13.13 14.15 11.43
C SER A 44 11.68 14.09 10.99
N TRP A 45 10.75 14.60 11.80
CA TRP A 45 9.33 14.66 11.47
C TRP A 45 9.11 15.49 10.21
N ASP A 46 9.51 16.76 10.19
CA ASP A 46 9.28 17.67 9.07
C ASP A 46 9.90 17.15 7.75
N LYS A 47 11.08 16.52 7.84
CA LYS A 47 11.75 15.89 6.69
C LYS A 47 10.92 14.74 6.08
N HIS A 48 10.19 13.98 6.90
CA HIS A 48 9.59 12.70 6.49
C HIS A 48 8.07 12.64 6.53
N SER A 49 7.37 13.50 7.26
CA SER A 49 5.90 13.50 7.35
C SER A 49 5.23 14.38 6.30
N VAL A 50 5.96 15.40 5.81
CA VAL A 50 5.45 16.32 4.80
C VAL A 50 5.62 15.74 3.40
N ALA A 51 4.54 15.19 2.88
CA ALA A 51 4.41 14.90 1.46
C ALA A 51 3.30 15.76 0.88
N ASN A 52 3.69 16.76 0.08
CA ASN A 52 2.88 17.10 -1.10
C ASN A 52 2.67 15.78 -1.84
N GLY A 53 1.43 15.42 -2.18
CA GLY A 53 1.13 14.14 -2.82
C GLY A 53 2.03 13.85 -4.02
N MET A 54 2.03 12.60 -4.52
CA MET A 54 2.91 12.19 -5.60
C MET A 54 2.89 13.19 -6.76
N SER A 55 4.04 13.82 -7.04
CA SER A 55 4.20 14.70 -8.19
C SER A 55 4.91 13.95 -9.31
N PHE A 56 4.43 14.14 -10.53
CA PHE A 56 5.05 13.57 -11.71
C PHE A 56 5.83 14.66 -12.43
N PRO A 57 7.03 14.37 -12.96
CA PRO A 57 7.79 15.30 -13.78
C PRO A 57 7.23 15.41 -15.22
N LEU A 58 5.90 15.31 -15.37
CA LEU A 58 5.18 15.34 -16.64
C LEU A 58 4.07 16.40 -16.61
N LYS A 59 3.73 16.89 -17.80
CA LYS A 59 2.54 17.72 -18.01
C LYS A 59 1.43 16.82 -18.53
N PHE A 60 0.29 16.82 -17.84
CA PHE A 60 -0.91 16.12 -18.26
C PHE A 60 -1.83 17.03 -19.08
N ASP A 61 -2.55 16.44 -20.03
CA ASP A 61 -3.49 17.15 -20.90
C ASP A 61 -4.78 17.54 -20.17
N SER A 62 -5.14 16.79 -19.11
CA SER A 62 -6.32 17.04 -18.29
C SER A 62 -6.15 16.52 -16.87
N LEU A 63 -6.98 17.03 -15.95
CA LEU A 63 -7.09 16.52 -14.59
C LEU A 63 -7.44 15.03 -14.59
N GLU A 64 -8.35 14.59 -15.46
CA GLU A 64 -8.74 13.17 -15.55
C GLU A 64 -7.55 12.28 -15.90
N GLN A 65 -6.68 12.71 -16.83
CA GLN A 65 -5.51 11.94 -17.23
C GLN A 65 -4.54 11.77 -16.05
N GLU A 66 -4.28 12.84 -15.28
CA GLU A 66 -3.43 12.77 -14.10
C GLU A 66 -4.05 11.90 -13.00
N VAL A 67 -5.35 12.07 -12.73
CA VAL A 67 -6.10 11.23 -11.78
C VAL A 67 -6.07 9.76 -12.20
N ASN A 68 -6.18 9.46 -13.50
CA ASN A 68 -6.11 8.11 -14.03
C ASN A 68 -4.74 7.47 -13.75
N ILE A 69 -3.65 8.20 -14.00
CA ILE A 69 -2.28 7.74 -13.74
C ILE A 69 -2.05 7.49 -12.25
N LEU A 70 -2.43 8.43 -11.39
CA LEU A 70 -2.31 8.27 -9.94
C LEU A 70 -3.13 7.07 -9.44
N SER A 71 -4.36 6.90 -9.94
CA SER A 71 -5.24 5.81 -9.57
C SER A 71 -4.72 4.44 -10.01
N LEU A 72 -4.09 4.37 -11.19
CA LEU A 72 -3.44 3.16 -11.69
C LEU A 72 -2.22 2.78 -10.85
N ILE A 73 -1.43 3.76 -10.39
CA ILE A 73 -0.31 3.51 -9.49
C ILE A 73 -0.81 2.94 -8.15
N ASP A 74 -1.86 3.53 -7.57
CA ASP A 74 -2.34 3.10 -6.25
C ASP A 74 -3.09 1.76 -6.28
N ILE A 75 -3.89 1.49 -7.32
CA ILE A 75 -4.55 0.17 -7.48
C ILE A 75 -3.52 -0.94 -7.74
N LEU A 76 -2.38 -0.63 -8.38
CA LEU A 76 -1.28 -1.55 -8.59
C LEU A 76 -0.20 -1.48 -7.51
N ASN A 77 -0.44 -0.82 -6.38
CA ASN A 77 0.55 -0.70 -5.31
C ASN A 77 0.74 -2.05 -4.57
N THR A 78 1.40 -2.98 -5.25
CA THR A 78 1.60 -4.39 -4.90
C THR A 78 3.04 -4.82 -5.21
N GLY A 79 3.39 -6.05 -4.87
CA GLY A 79 4.63 -6.67 -5.31
C GLY A 79 5.78 -6.47 -4.33
N HIS A 80 5.49 -6.02 -3.11
CA HIS A 80 6.52 -5.84 -2.08
C HIS A 80 7.20 -7.17 -1.73
N GLY A 81 6.55 -8.31 -2.02
CA GLY A 81 7.13 -9.63 -1.87
C GLY A 81 8.16 -10.05 -2.93
N PHE A 82 8.32 -9.28 -4.01
CA PHE A 82 9.29 -9.52 -5.09
C PHE A 82 10.49 -8.56 -5.04
N ARG A 83 10.67 -7.84 -3.93
CA ARG A 83 11.71 -6.81 -3.80
C ARG A 83 13.12 -7.33 -4.14
N LYS A 84 13.45 -8.55 -3.73
CA LYS A 84 14.77 -9.14 -4.00
C LYS A 84 14.98 -9.32 -5.49
N GLU A 85 14.05 -9.98 -6.16
CA GLU A 85 14.11 -10.23 -7.60
C GLU A 85 14.12 -8.93 -8.41
N LEU A 86 13.31 -7.95 -8.02
CA LEU A 86 13.24 -6.65 -8.71
C LEU A 86 14.54 -5.84 -8.59
N HIS A 87 15.21 -5.89 -7.44
CA HIS A 87 16.53 -5.27 -7.27
C HIS A 87 17.61 -6.02 -8.05
N GLU A 88 17.62 -7.35 -8.01
CA GLU A 88 18.59 -8.16 -8.77
C GLU A 88 18.44 -7.97 -10.29
N ASP A 89 17.20 -7.85 -10.77
CA ASP A 89 16.91 -7.82 -12.21
C ASP A 89 16.92 -6.41 -12.81
N SER A 90 16.61 -5.38 -12.02
CA SER A 90 16.39 -4.03 -12.57
C SER A 90 16.77 -2.88 -11.63
N ASP A 91 17.45 -3.15 -10.51
CA ASP A 91 17.85 -2.17 -9.47
C ASP A 91 16.69 -1.30 -8.93
N ARG A 92 15.45 -1.80 -8.98
CA ARG A 92 14.26 -1.06 -8.54
C ARG A 92 13.53 -1.75 -7.40
N GLY A 93 12.94 -0.95 -6.53
CA GLY A 93 11.97 -1.44 -5.55
C GLY A 93 10.60 -1.75 -6.17
N ALA A 94 9.72 -2.39 -5.42
CA ALA A 94 8.35 -2.70 -5.86
C ALA A 94 7.57 -1.45 -6.30
N PHE A 95 7.45 -0.46 -5.41
CA PHE A 95 6.74 0.79 -5.71
C PHE A 95 7.32 1.53 -6.94
N GLU A 96 8.65 1.58 -7.05
CA GLU A 96 9.33 2.20 -8.19
C GLU A 96 9.08 1.45 -9.50
N THR A 97 8.98 0.12 -9.45
CA THR A 97 8.60 -0.71 -10.60
C THR A 97 7.19 -0.38 -11.07
N ILE A 98 6.25 -0.17 -10.14
CA ILE A 98 4.87 0.23 -10.47
C ILE A 98 4.82 1.60 -11.12
N VAL A 99 5.49 2.59 -10.51
CA VAL A 99 5.57 3.95 -11.07
C VAL A 99 6.19 3.88 -12.47
N PHE A 100 7.33 3.21 -12.64
CA PHE A 100 7.96 3.06 -13.95
C PHE A 100 7.01 2.45 -15.00
N GLY A 101 6.29 1.38 -14.65
CA GLY A 101 5.37 0.72 -15.57
C GLY A 101 4.21 1.60 -16.03
N ILE A 102 3.57 2.31 -15.10
CA ILE A 102 2.48 3.24 -15.43
C ILE A 102 2.99 4.44 -16.23
N MET A 103 4.17 4.97 -15.89
CA MET A 103 4.80 6.04 -16.66
C MET A 103 5.19 5.57 -18.06
N SER A 104 5.66 4.33 -18.20
CA SER A 104 5.94 3.71 -19.51
C SER A 104 4.69 3.67 -20.39
N PHE A 105 3.54 3.21 -19.85
CA PHE A 105 2.26 3.23 -20.58
C PHE A 105 1.89 4.63 -21.06
N HIS A 106 2.04 5.63 -20.18
CA HIS A 106 1.69 7.00 -20.51
C HIS A 106 2.60 7.59 -21.60
N ILE A 107 3.92 7.44 -21.46
CA ILE A 107 4.91 8.00 -22.39
C ILE A 107 4.81 7.32 -23.77
N SER A 108 4.53 6.02 -23.82
CA SER A 108 4.32 5.31 -25.10
C SER A 108 2.96 5.61 -25.73
N SER A 109 2.12 6.46 -25.12
CA SER A 109 0.75 6.71 -25.54
C SER A 109 -0.08 5.42 -25.65
N SER A 110 0.25 4.42 -24.84
CA SER A 110 -0.53 3.19 -24.75
C SER A 110 -1.86 3.49 -24.11
N ALA A 111 -2.95 3.00 -24.71
CA ALA A 111 -4.29 3.23 -24.19
C ALA A 111 -4.44 2.60 -22.81
N THR A 112 -4.86 3.41 -21.83
CA THR A 112 -5.27 2.95 -20.49
C THR A 112 -6.79 2.96 -20.34
N THR A 113 -7.49 2.72 -21.45
CA THR A 113 -8.96 2.65 -21.47
C THR A 113 -9.44 1.31 -20.92
N ALA A 114 -10.71 1.23 -20.54
CA ALA A 114 -11.34 0.02 -20.05
C ALA A 114 -11.20 -1.14 -21.05
N ASP A 115 -11.25 -0.86 -22.36
CA ASP A 115 -10.99 -1.85 -23.40
C ASP A 115 -9.55 -2.32 -23.45
N ALA A 116 -8.60 -1.39 -23.51
CA ALA A 116 -7.19 -1.72 -23.57
C ALA A 116 -6.74 -2.48 -22.32
N LEU A 117 -7.08 -1.97 -21.13
CA LEU A 117 -6.75 -2.61 -19.85
C LEU A 117 -7.31 -4.03 -19.76
N SER A 118 -8.48 -4.32 -20.32
CA SER A 118 -9.11 -5.65 -20.26
C SER A 118 -8.42 -6.74 -21.11
N LYS A 119 -7.50 -6.34 -22.00
CA LYS A 119 -6.88 -7.19 -23.02
C LYS A 119 -5.37 -7.36 -22.86
N LEU A 120 -4.77 -6.73 -21.85
CA LEU A 120 -3.33 -6.78 -21.65
C LEU A 120 -2.86 -8.22 -21.41
N THR A 121 -1.73 -8.53 -22.02
CA THR A 121 -0.98 -9.77 -21.83
C THR A 121 0.09 -9.61 -20.76
N GLY A 122 0.49 -10.71 -20.13
CA GLY A 122 1.59 -10.70 -19.15
C GLY A 122 2.92 -10.24 -19.75
N TRP A 123 3.13 -10.43 -21.06
CA TRP A 123 4.33 -9.96 -21.76
C TRP A 123 4.33 -8.44 -21.97
N GLU A 124 3.19 -7.85 -22.37
CA GLU A 124 3.06 -6.39 -22.49
C GLU A 124 3.26 -5.72 -21.13
N VAL A 125 2.66 -6.28 -20.08
CA VAL A 125 2.86 -5.81 -18.69
C VAL A 125 4.31 -5.99 -18.28
N GLY A 126 4.92 -7.16 -18.51
CA GLY A 126 6.34 -7.39 -18.21
C GLY A 126 7.25 -6.37 -18.90
N SER A 127 6.99 -6.09 -20.18
CA SER A 127 7.74 -5.13 -20.98
C SER A 127 7.61 -3.70 -20.44
N HIS A 128 6.38 -3.21 -20.20
CA HIS A 128 6.17 -1.85 -19.71
C HIS A 128 6.76 -1.63 -18.32
N PHE A 129 6.65 -2.61 -17.42
CA PHE A 129 7.14 -2.50 -16.05
C PHE A 129 8.65 -2.81 -15.94
N GLY A 130 9.27 -3.31 -17.00
CA GLY A 130 10.66 -3.76 -16.98
C GLY A 130 10.84 -4.95 -16.03
N ILE A 131 9.87 -5.86 -16.01
CA ILE A 131 9.94 -7.11 -15.26
C ILE A 131 10.56 -8.18 -16.16
N THR A 132 11.68 -8.75 -15.72
CA THR A 132 12.31 -9.88 -16.41
C THR A 132 11.34 -11.05 -16.46
N MET A 133 10.92 -11.47 -17.65
CA MET A 133 9.93 -12.55 -17.81
C MET A 133 10.57 -13.94 -17.83
N GLN A 134 11.82 -14.04 -18.27
CA GLN A 134 12.54 -15.30 -18.42
C GLN A 134 14.02 -15.13 -18.03
N LYS A 135 14.64 -16.21 -17.56
CA LYS A 135 16.08 -16.30 -17.29
C LYS A 135 16.65 -17.56 -17.92
N ASP A 136 17.84 -17.45 -18.51
CA ASP A 136 18.59 -18.58 -19.01
C ASP A 136 19.23 -19.32 -17.83
N VAL A 137 19.05 -20.64 -17.78
CA VAL A 137 19.64 -21.52 -16.78
C VAL A 137 20.42 -22.65 -17.46
N PRO A 138 21.45 -23.22 -16.81
CA PRO A 138 22.15 -24.38 -17.34
C PRO A 138 21.19 -25.55 -17.61
N SER A 139 21.37 -26.21 -18.76
CA SER A 139 20.68 -27.46 -19.08
C SER A 139 21.50 -28.69 -18.65
N GLU A 140 20.93 -29.88 -18.77
CA GLU A 140 21.64 -31.15 -18.57
C GLU A 140 22.73 -31.42 -19.64
N LEU A 141 22.65 -30.73 -20.78
CA LEU A 141 23.67 -30.82 -21.83
C LEU A 141 24.78 -29.80 -21.57
N ALA A 142 26.02 -30.27 -21.57
CA ALA A 142 27.19 -29.41 -21.41
C ALA A 142 27.18 -28.28 -22.47
N HIS A 143 27.42 -27.05 -22.01
CA HIS A 143 27.45 -25.83 -22.82
C HIS A 143 26.11 -25.40 -23.45
N VAL A 144 24.98 -25.97 -23.03
CA VAL A 144 23.64 -25.56 -23.48
C VAL A 144 22.86 -24.95 -22.31
N THR A 145 22.21 -23.82 -22.55
CA THR A 145 21.26 -23.19 -21.61
C THR A 145 19.82 -23.44 -22.07
N MET A 146 18.88 -23.35 -21.14
CA MET A 146 17.45 -23.32 -21.42
C MET A 146 16.80 -22.11 -20.74
N SER A 147 15.82 -21.51 -21.40
CA SER A 147 15.05 -20.41 -20.85
C SER A 147 13.94 -20.94 -19.94
N LYS A 148 13.87 -20.44 -18.70
CA LYS A 148 12.77 -20.71 -17.76
C LYS A 148 12.10 -19.39 -17.35
N PRO A 149 10.79 -19.41 -16.99
CA PRO A 149 10.15 -18.25 -16.37
C PRO A 149 10.94 -17.77 -15.16
N SER A 150 11.11 -16.45 -15.04
CA SER A 150 11.75 -15.87 -13.85
C SER A 150 10.80 -15.95 -12.65
N VAL A 151 11.31 -15.78 -11.44
CA VAL A 151 10.45 -15.63 -10.25
C VAL A 151 9.59 -14.35 -10.35
N ALA A 152 10.15 -13.26 -10.90
CA ALA A 152 9.45 -11.99 -11.07
C ALA A 152 8.33 -12.04 -12.13
N SER A 153 8.34 -13.01 -13.05
CA SER A 153 7.28 -13.15 -14.06
C SER A 153 5.90 -13.39 -13.44
N LYS A 154 5.85 -13.94 -12.21
CA LYS A 154 4.61 -14.06 -11.43
C LYS A 154 4.01 -12.70 -11.10
N LEU A 155 4.83 -11.69 -10.77
CA LEU A 155 4.35 -10.33 -10.54
C LEU A 155 3.73 -9.73 -11.80
N ALA A 156 4.34 -9.93 -12.98
CA ALA A 156 3.74 -9.48 -14.24
C ALA A 156 2.36 -10.11 -14.47
N GLY A 157 2.19 -11.39 -14.16
CA GLY A 157 0.88 -12.06 -14.20
C GLY A 157 -0.13 -11.50 -13.19
N GLN A 158 0.30 -11.15 -11.98
CA GLN A 158 -0.54 -10.51 -10.96
C GLN A 158 -0.99 -9.11 -11.40
N LEU A 159 -0.07 -8.29 -11.92
CA LEU A 159 -0.36 -6.96 -12.44
C LEU A 159 -1.31 -7.02 -13.63
N GLN A 160 -1.07 -7.95 -14.56
CA GLN A 160 -1.98 -8.24 -15.67
C GLN A 160 -3.38 -8.60 -15.15
N GLY A 161 -3.47 -9.48 -14.14
CA GLY A 161 -4.73 -9.87 -13.53
C GLY A 161 -5.51 -8.67 -12.98
N VAL A 162 -4.84 -7.79 -12.23
CA VAL A 162 -5.46 -6.56 -11.69
C VAL A 162 -5.92 -5.63 -12.81
N LEU A 163 -5.06 -5.34 -13.80
CA LEU A 163 -5.41 -4.45 -14.91
C LEU A 163 -6.59 -5.00 -15.73
N ASN A 164 -6.57 -6.29 -16.05
CA ASN A 164 -7.63 -6.93 -16.82
C ASN A 164 -8.98 -6.93 -16.06
N GLU A 165 -8.95 -7.21 -14.76
CA GLU A 165 -10.14 -7.15 -13.89
C GLU A 165 -10.68 -5.72 -13.80
N THR A 166 -9.80 -4.73 -13.59
CA THR A 166 -10.18 -3.31 -13.58
C THR A 166 -10.81 -2.90 -14.91
N GLY A 167 -10.24 -3.28 -16.05
CA GLY A 167 -10.80 -2.99 -17.37
C GLY A 167 -12.20 -3.60 -17.57
N ARG A 168 -12.42 -4.85 -17.13
CA ARG A 168 -13.74 -5.50 -17.16
C ARG A 168 -14.76 -4.75 -16.30
N VAL A 169 -14.41 -4.45 -15.04
CA VAL A 169 -15.30 -3.73 -14.12
C VAL A 169 -15.64 -2.34 -14.68
N LEU A 170 -14.67 -1.61 -15.25
CA LEU A 170 -14.92 -0.31 -15.86
C LEU A 170 -15.92 -0.39 -17.02
N LYS A 171 -15.80 -1.41 -17.90
CA LYS A 171 -16.78 -1.66 -18.96
C LYS A 171 -18.17 -1.91 -18.40
N GLU A 172 -18.29 -2.77 -17.38
CA GLU A 172 -19.57 -3.07 -16.73
C GLU A 172 -20.20 -1.83 -16.09
N LYS A 173 -19.37 -0.96 -15.48
CA LYS A 173 -19.79 0.31 -14.89
C LYS A 173 -19.93 1.44 -15.91
N LYS A 174 -19.62 1.21 -17.20
CA LYS A 174 -19.68 2.16 -18.32
C LYS A 174 -18.77 3.39 -18.14
N PHE A 175 -17.56 3.16 -17.63
CA PHE A 175 -16.50 4.17 -17.57
C PHE A 175 -15.38 3.85 -18.56
N GLU A 176 -14.90 4.87 -19.27
CA GLU A 176 -13.82 4.69 -20.25
C GLU A 176 -12.45 4.49 -19.58
N THR A 177 -12.21 5.11 -18.42
CA THR A 177 -10.93 5.07 -17.70
C THR A 177 -11.16 4.91 -16.20
N LEU A 178 -10.11 4.49 -15.48
CA LEU A 178 -10.15 4.45 -14.01
C LEU A 178 -10.25 5.87 -13.44
N GLY A 179 -9.59 6.85 -14.06
CA GLY A 179 -9.66 8.26 -13.65
C GLY A 179 -11.08 8.83 -13.73
N ALA A 180 -11.82 8.53 -14.81
CA ALA A 180 -13.22 8.93 -14.95
C ALA A 180 -14.11 8.34 -13.84
N PHE A 181 -13.92 7.05 -13.52
CA PHE A 181 -14.62 6.41 -12.39
C PHE A 181 -14.27 7.07 -11.06
N VAL A 182 -12.98 7.34 -10.81
CA VAL A 182 -12.50 7.93 -9.55
C VAL A 182 -13.04 9.34 -9.33
N ILE A 183 -13.10 10.17 -10.38
CA ILE A 183 -13.74 11.50 -10.32
C ILE A 183 -15.23 11.38 -9.97
N ASP A 184 -15.95 10.45 -10.60
CA ASP A 184 -17.36 10.19 -10.28
C ASP A 184 -17.55 9.69 -8.84
N ALA A 185 -16.70 8.76 -8.39
CA ALA A 185 -16.71 8.25 -7.03
C ALA A 185 -16.44 9.37 -6.01
N ALA A 186 -15.50 10.27 -6.28
CA ALA A 186 -15.20 11.42 -5.42
C ALA A 186 -16.40 12.38 -5.30
N LYS A 187 -17.10 12.64 -6.43
CA LYS A 187 -18.36 13.42 -6.43
C LYS A 187 -19.44 12.73 -5.59
N ARG A 188 -19.66 11.43 -5.76
CA ARG A 188 -20.63 10.64 -4.98
C ARG A 188 -20.28 10.56 -3.50
N ALA A 189 -19.00 10.61 -3.15
CA ALA A 189 -18.53 10.62 -1.78
C ALA A 189 -18.79 11.95 -1.06
N ASN A 190 -19.08 13.02 -1.81
CA ASN A 190 -19.44 14.35 -1.30
C ASN A 190 -18.48 14.85 -0.20
N GLY A 191 -17.17 14.75 -0.48
CA GLY A 191 -16.12 15.18 0.44
C GLY A 191 -15.81 14.22 1.59
N SER A 192 -16.43 13.03 1.68
CA SER A 192 -16.06 12.01 2.69
C SER A 192 -15.00 11.04 2.16
N GLY A 193 -13.81 11.02 2.80
CA GLY A 193 -12.75 10.09 2.43
C GLY A 193 -13.14 8.63 2.69
N GLU A 194 -13.87 8.37 3.78
CA GLU A 194 -14.35 7.02 4.13
C GLU A 194 -15.37 6.52 3.09
N LYS A 195 -16.31 7.39 2.67
CA LYS A 195 -17.31 7.02 1.67
C LYS A 195 -16.67 6.79 0.31
N PHE A 196 -15.66 7.58 -0.04
CA PHE A 196 -14.90 7.38 -1.27
C PHE A 196 -14.23 6.00 -1.27
N ALA A 197 -13.52 5.63 -0.20
CA ALA A 197 -12.91 4.31 -0.06
C ALA A 197 -13.95 3.17 -0.14
N GLU A 198 -15.10 3.32 0.52
CA GLU A 198 -16.21 2.35 0.46
C GLU A 198 -16.70 2.11 -0.98
N ILE A 199 -16.82 3.17 -1.79
CA ILE A 199 -17.20 3.06 -3.21
C ILE A 199 -16.16 2.26 -3.99
N LEU A 200 -14.87 2.51 -3.76
CA LEU A 200 -13.79 1.78 -4.43
C LEU A 200 -13.81 0.29 -4.09
N ILE A 201 -13.88 -0.04 -2.80
CA ILE A 201 -13.84 -1.41 -2.28
C ILE A 201 -15.03 -2.23 -2.80
N ASN A 202 -16.24 -1.65 -2.77
CA ASN A 202 -17.44 -2.30 -3.31
C ASN A 202 -17.40 -2.49 -4.83
N THR A 203 -16.55 -1.76 -5.55
CA THR A 203 -16.50 -1.79 -7.01
C THR A 203 -15.39 -2.68 -7.56
N PHE A 204 -14.16 -2.56 -7.07
CA PHE A 204 -13.01 -3.27 -7.64
C PHE A 204 -12.43 -4.29 -6.68
N PRO A 205 -12.27 -5.57 -7.11
CA PRO A 205 -11.64 -6.61 -6.31
C PRO A 205 -10.22 -6.26 -5.81
N ALA A 206 -9.45 -5.49 -6.58
CA ALA A 206 -8.10 -5.08 -6.19
C ALA A 206 -8.04 -4.15 -4.97
N PHE A 207 -9.17 -3.58 -4.54
CA PHE A 207 -9.30 -2.82 -3.29
C PHE A 207 -9.86 -3.65 -2.13
N GLN A 208 -10.30 -4.89 -2.35
CA GLN A 208 -10.93 -5.77 -1.35
C GLN A 208 -9.89 -6.52 -0.50
N ASP A 209 -8.95 -5.78 0.08
CA ASP A 209 -7.88 -6.29 0.94
C ASP A 209 -8.43 -6.70 2.32
N CYS A 210 -8.89 -7.95 2.38
CA CYS A 210 -9.38 -8.63 3.58
C CYS A 210 -9.20 -10.15 3.48
N ALA A 211 -9.15 -10.84 4.61
CA ALA A 211 -9.06 -12.30 4.69
C ALA A 211 -9.81 -12.85 5.90
N GLU A 212 -10.08 -14.16 5.88
CA GLU A 212 -10.55 -14.90 7.06
C GLU A 212 -9.35 -15.50 7.78
N ILE A 213 -9.18 -15.15 9.06
CA ILE A 213 -8.07 -15.56 9.92
C ILE A 213 -8.67 -16.12 11.20
N ASP A 214 -8.40 -17.40 11.51
CA ASP A 214 -9.01 -18.12 12.64
C ASP A 214 -10.56 -18.07 12.64
N GLY A 215 -11.18 -18.14 11.45
CA GLY A 215 -12.64 -18.09 11.28
C GLY A 215 -13.25 -16.68 11.38
N GLU A 216 -12.43 -15.65 11.54
CA GLU A 216 -12.87 -14.26 11.71
C GLU A 216 -12.38 -13.38 10.57
N LYS A 217 -13.22 -12.45 10.11
CA LYS A 217 -12.83 -11.51 9.04
C LYS A 217 -11.87 -10.45 9.56
N VAL A 218 -10.78 -10.24 8.82
CA VAL A 218 -9.78 -9.20 9.06
C VAL A 218 -9.74 -8.26 7.86
N TYR A 219 -9.92 -6.97 8.11
CA TYR A 219 -9.98 -5.92 7.09
C TYR A 219 -8.73 -5.04 7.14
N ILE A 220 -8.12 -4.76 6.00
CA ILE A 220 -6.97 -3.83 5.90
C ILE A 220 -7.24 -2.71 4.87
N PHE A 221 -7.78 -3.05 3.69
CA PHE A 221 -8.18 -2.08 2.64
C PHE A 221 -7.12 -1.03 2.27
N LYS A 222 -5.84 -1.39 2.36
CA LYS A 222 -4.68 -0.48 2.26
C LYS A 222 -4.74 0.45 1.05
N LYS A 223 -4.96 -0.11 -0.13
CA LYS A 223 -4.94 0.65 -1.40
C LYS A 223 -6.07 1.64 -1.53
N ALA A 224 -7.24 1.36 -0.96
CA ALA A 224 -8.39 2.26 -1.04
C ALA A 224 -8.16 3.51 -0.19
N PHE A 225 -7.62 3.32 1.02
CA PHE A 225 -7.26 4.43 1.91
C PHE A 225 -6.06 5.22 1.36
N LEU A 226 -5.08 4.52 0.79
CA LEU A 226 -3.94 5.16 0.11
C LEU A 226 -4.43 6.07 -1.03
N LEU A 227 -5.30 5.59 -1.93
CA LEU A 227 -5.80 6.40 -3.04
C LEU A 227 -6.58 7.63 -2.55
N ALA A 228 -7.39 7.49 -1.50
CA ALA A 228 -8.10 8.63 -0.91
C ALA A 228 -7.10 9.70 -0.41
N SER A 229 -6.04 9.28 0.30
CA SER A 229 -5.01 10.20 0.79
C SER A 229 -4.15 10.78 -0.33
N SER A 230 -3.77 9.99 -1.33
CA SER A 230 -3.01 10.44 -2.49
C SER A 230 -3.74 11.55 -3.25
N LEU A 231 -5.05 11.38 -3.49
CA LEU A 231 -5.87 12.37 -4.19
C LEU A 231 -6.04 13.65 -3.38
N GLU A 232 -6.31 13.55 -2.07
CA GLU A 232 -6.45 14.72 -1.21
C GLU A 232 -5.14 15.51 -1.11
N ARG A 233 -4.01 14.82 -0.89
CA ARG A 233 -2.69 15.47 -0.82
C ARG A 233 -2.26 16.08 -2.15
N ARG A 234 -2.67 15.50 -3.29
CA ARG A 234 -2.28 15.98 -4.62
C ARG A 234 -3.19 17.10 -5.11
N PHE A 235 -4.49 16.99 -4.91
CA PHE A 235 -5.49 17.84 -5.54
C PHE A 235 -6.42 18.55 -4.56
N GLY A 236 -6.51 18.16 -3.29
CA GLY A 236 -7.50 18.68 -2.34
C GLY A 236 -7.44 20.19 -2.10
N ALA A 237 -6.28 20.82 -2.34
CA ALA A 237 -6.13 22.27 -2.26
C ALA A 237 -6.61 23.02 -3.52
N THR A 238 -6.62 22.37 -4.68
CA THR A 238 -6.93 23.00 -5.99
C THR A 238 -8.27 22.52 -6.57
N GLU A 239 -8.71 21.32 -6.20
CA GLU A 239 -9.88 20.64 -6.73
C GLU A 239 -10.82 20.25 -5.58
N PRO A 240 -11.91 21.01 -5.36
CA PRO A 240 -12.82 20.79 -4.23
C PRO A 240 -13.40 19.37 -4.12
N ILE A 241 -13.55 18.66 -5.24
CA ILE A 241 -14.06 17.27 -5.24
C ILE A 241 -13.14 16.28 -4.53
N PHE A 242 -11.84 16.59 -4.40
CA PHE A 242 -10.84 15.77 -3.72
C PHE A 242 -10.47 16.31 -2.34
N ALA A 243 -11.13 17.38 -1.85
CA ALA A 243 -10.90 17.97 -0.53
C ALA A 243 -11.55 17.11 0.59
N PHE A 244 -11.15 15.84 0.67
CA PHE A 244 -11.75 14.84 1.55
C PHE A 244 -11.59 15.21 3.03
N LYS A 245 -12.65 14.93 3.80
CA LYS A 245 -12.73 15.04 5.25
C LYS A 245 -12.74 13.65 5.87
N GLY A 246 -12.32 13.54 7.12
CA GLY A 246 -12.29 12.28 7.84
C GLY A 246 -11.03 11.44 7.58
N LEU A 247 -10.11 11.88 6.73
CA LEU A 247 -8.85 11.16 6.48
C LEU A 247 -7.95 11.13 7.72
N GLU A 248 -8.12 12.07 8.65
CA GLU A 248 -7.44 12.06 9.95
C GLU A 248 -7.81 10.84 10.82
N LYS A 249 -8.95 10.20 10.54
CA LYS A 249 -9.43 8.97 11.20
C LYS A 249 -9.06 7.70 10.44
N SER A 250 -8.52 7.82 9.22
CA SER A 250 -8.18 6.67 8.38
C SER A 250 -7.19 5.74 9.10
N PRO A 251 -7.34 4.42 8.98
CA PRO A 251 -6.30 3.46 9.33
C PRO A 251 -5.02 3.72 8.53
N ILE A 252 -3.88 3.28 9.08
CA ILE A 252 -2.58 3.31 8.41
C ILE A 252 -2.56 2.37 7.19
N PHE A 253 -1.72 2.66 6.19
CA PHE A 253 -1.66 1.93 4.92
C PHE A 253 -0.75 0.70 5.03
N ALA A 254 -1.04 -0.19 5.98
CA ALA A 254 -0.19 -1.31 6.37
C ALA A 254 0.18 -2.22 5.18
N ASP A 255 1.42 -2.13 4.73
CA ASP A 255 2.08 -3.00 3.75
C ASP A 255 3.04 -3.96 4.50
N ASN A 256 4.20 -4.31 3.91
CA ASN A 256 5.24 -5.04 4.65
C ASN A 256 6.31 -4.15 5.32
N VAL A 257 6.32 -2.85 5.04
CA VAL A 257 7.27 -1.89 5.60
C VAL A 257 6.85 -1.52 7.02
N ILE A 258 5.61 -1.07 7.20
CA ILE A 258 5.11 -0.57 8.48
C ILE A 258 5.27 -1.60 9.61
N PRO A 259 4.69 -2.82 9.52
CA PRO A 259 4.89 -3.86 10.52
C PRO A 259 6.37 -4.20 10.76
N THR A 260 7.19 -4.27 9.71
CA THR A 260 8.63 -4.55 9.87
C THR A 260 9.32 -3.46 10.70
N MET A 261 9.03 -2.18 10.45
CA MET A 261 9.59 -1.07 11.20
C MET A 261 9.13 -1.08 12.66
N MET A 262 7.86 -1.41 12.92
CA MET A 262 7.36 -1.49 14.29
C MET A 262 7.99 -2.64 15.08
N VAL A 263 8.24 -3.79 14.45
CA VAL A 263 9.02 -4.87 15.10
C VAL A 263 10.46 -4.41 15.34
N HIS A 264 11.09 -3.75 14.37
CA HIS A 264 12.45 -3.22 14.53
C HIS A 264 12.57 -2.22 15.68
N PHE A 265 11.58 -1.35 15.87
CA PHE A 265 11.53 -0.41 16.99
C PHE A 265 11.11 -1.04 18.32
N GLY A 266 10.84 -2.35 18.35
CA GLY A 266 10.40 -3.07 19.53
C GLY A 266 8.95 -2.78 19.94
N ILE A 267 8.19 -2.06 19.10
CA ILE A 267 6.79 -1.71 19.37
C ILE A 267 5.91 -2.95 19.21
N LEU A 268 6.13 -3.75 18.16
CA LEU A 268 5.47 -5.03 18.00
C LEU A 268 6.40 -6.15 18.48
N VAL A 269 5.95 -6.90 19.49
CA VAL A 269 6.65 -8.07 20.01
C VAL A 269 5.97 -9.32 19.48
N LEU A 270 6.67 -10.05 18.61
CA LEU A 270 6.15 -11.23 17.94
C LEU A 270 6.26 -12.47 18.84
N PRO A 271 5.25 -13.37 18.82
CA PRO A 271 5.36 -14.69 19.43
C PRO A 271 6.39 -15.55 18.68
N GLU A 272 6.85 -16.63 19.31
CA GLU A 272 7.85 -17.54 18.71
C GLU A 272 7.45 -18.04 17.33
N SER A 273 6.15 -18.33 17.13
CA SER A 273 5.58 -18.81 15.87
C SER A 273 5.69 -17.82 14.71
N LEU A 274 5.96 -16.54 14.96
CA LEU A 274 6.08 -15.49 13.94
C LEU A 274 7.49 -14.88 13.86
N LYS A 275 8.45 -15.36 14.67
CA LYS A 275 9.81 -14.78 14.66
C LYS A 275 10.57 -15.01 13.35
N HIS A 276 10.26 -16.07 12.60
CA HIS A 276 10.88 -16.33 11.28
C HIS A 276 10.56 -15.22 10.27
N THR A 277 9.44 -14.53 10.42
CA THR A 277 8.98 -13.49 9.49
C THR A 277 9.90 -12.26 9.43
N VAL A 278 10.74 -12.06 10.45
CA VAL A 278 11.69 -10.95 10.54
C VAL A 278 13.15 -11.39 10.41
N GLN A 279 13.40 -12.64 10.01
CA GLN A 279 14.74 -13.20 9.74
C GLN A 279 15.08 -13.12 8.24
N GLU A 280 16.29 -13.55 7.86
CA GLU A 280 16.89 -13.29 6.52
C GLU A 280 16.00 -13.67 5.33
N ASP A 281 15.23 -14.76 5.43
CA ASP A 281 14.27 -15.13 4.37
C ASP A 281 12.91 -14.45 4.56
N GLY A 282 12.40 -14.26 5.78
CA GLY A 282 11.17 -13.50 6.03
C GLY A 282 9.93 -13.95 5.24
N VAL A 283 9.90 -15.17 4.71
CA VAL A 283 8.77 -15.68 3.93
C VAL A 283 7.54 -15.78 4.83
N THR A 284 6.41 -15.28 4.36
CA THR A 284 5.13 -15.41 5.05
C THR A 284 4.09 -16.08 4.18
N THR A 285 3.22 -16.84 4.82
CA THR A 285 1.91 -17.17 4.28
C THR A 285 1.05 -15.92 4.17
N VAL A 286 -0.04 -15.99 3.39
CA VAL A 286 -1.03 -14.91 3.33
C VAL A 286 -1.58 -14.61 4.73
N GLU A 287 -1.87 -15.64 5.52
CA GLU A 287 -2.42 -15.51 6.87
C GLU A 287 -1.45 -14.78 7.82
N GLU A 288 -0.19 -15.20 7.89
CA GLU A 288 0.83 -14.54 8.71
C GLU A 288 1.01 -13.07 8.30
N SER A 289 0.96 -12.78 7.00
CA SER A 289 1.03 -11.40 6.51
C SER A 289 -0.14 -10.55 6.99
N TYR A 290 -1.35 -11.10 7.07
CA TYR A 290 -2.50 -10.39 7.65
C TYR A 290 -2.35 -10.20 9.16
N ARG A 291 -1.84 -11.18 9.90
CA ARG A 291 -1.58 -11.04 11.35
C ARG A 291 -0.61 -9.88 11.64
N LEU A 292 0.50 -9.81 10.89
CA LEU A 292 1.49 -8.74 11.01
C LEU A 292 0.91 -7.36 10.62
N ARG A 293 0.18 -7.30 9.51
CA ARG A 293 -0.44 -6.05 9.02
C ARG A 293 -1.54 -5.54 9.96
N ALA A 294 -2.37 -6.44 10.48
CA ALA A 294 -3.37 -6.11 11.50
C ALA A 294 -2.74 -5.60 12.79
N ALA A 295 -1.66 -6.24 13.26
CA ALA A 295 -0.91 -5.76 14.41
C ALA A 295 -0.33 -4.35 14.20
N ALA A 296 0.12 -4.04 12.98
CA ALA A 296 0.58 -2.70 12.63
C ALA A 296 -0.54 -1.66 12.64
N VAL A 297 -1.72 -1.99 12.12
CA VAL A 297 -2.90 -1.11 12.19
C VAL A 297 -3.25 -0.76 13.63
N ASP A 298 -3.32 -1.76 14.52
CA ASP A 298 -3.65 -1.56 15.94
C ASP A 298 -2.55 -0.77 16.67
N GLY A 299 -1.28 -1.16 16.53
CA GLY A 299 -0.19 -0.46 17.20
C GLY A 299 0.03 0.97 16.70
N CYS A 300 -0.20 1.26 15.41
CA CYS A 300 -0.14 2.63 14.90
C CYS A 300 -1.29 3.50 15.39
N ARG A 301 -2.48 2.94 15.61
CA ARG A 301 -3.57 3.64 16.30
C ARG A 301 -3.12 4.09 17.69
N GLU A 302 -2.49 3.21 18.46
CA GLU A 302 -1.98 3.55 19.79
C GLU A 302 -0.85 4.59 19.76
N ILE A 303 0.07 4.53 18.78
CA ILE A 303 1.10 5.57 18.57
C ILE A 303 0.44 6.94 18.36
N VAL A 304 -0.54 7.01 17.46
CA VAL A 304 -1.26 8.25 17.14
C VAL A 304 -2.02 8.79 18.35
N GLU A 305 -2.71 7.92 19.10
CA GLU A 305 -3.42 8.30 20.33
C GLU A 305 -2.45 8.90 21.36
N LYS A 306 -1.28 8.27 21.57
CA LYS A 306 -0.25 8.78 22.51
C LYS A 306 0.45 10.05 22.03
N ALA A 307 0.76 10.14 20.74
CA ALA A 307 1.41 11.30 20.15
C ALA A 307 0.56 12.58 20.28
N ASN A 308 -0.76 12.42 20.38
CA ASN A 308 -1.72 13.52 20.47
C ASN A 308 -2.11 13.89 21.90
N LEU A 309 -1.54 13.26 22.93
CA LEU A 309 -1.70 13.68 24.32
C LEU A 309 -1.14 15.11 24.52
N LYS A 310 -1.78 15.88 25.40
CA LYS A 310 -1.49 17.30 25.65
C LYS A 310 -1.28 17.57 27.14
N GLY A 311 -0.68 18.71 27.46
CA GLY A 311 -0.47 19.13 28.84
C GLY A 311 0.57 18.25 29.54
N GLU A 312 0.27 17.85 30.77
CA GLU A 312 1.15 17.02 31.61
C GLU A 312 1.36 15.61 31.04
N ASP A 313 0.42 15.11 30.23
CA ASP A 313 0.48 13.78 29.60
C ASP A 313 1.22 13.77 28.25
N LYS A 314 1.72 14.93 27.78
CA LYS A 314 2.40 15.03 26.47
C LYS A 314 3.68 14.17 26.47
N ILE A 315 3.82 13.32 25.45
CA ILE A 315 5.01 12.50 25.21
C ILE A 315 5.83 13.09 24.06
N GLY A 316 7.15 13.11 24.20
CA GLY A 316 8.05 13.66 23.19
C GLY A 316 8.00 15.18 23.05
N LYS A 317 8.79 15.68 22.09
CA LYS A 317 9.04 17.12 21.90
C LYS A 317 8.49 17.69 20.60
N VAL A 318 7.94 16.85 19.74
CA VAL A 318 7.45 17.26 18.42
C VAL A 318 6.11 17.97 18.56
N GLU A 319 5.94 19.04 17.78
CA GLU A 319 4.67 19.71 17.59
C GLU A 319 4.06 19.26 16.26
N PHE A 320 2.94 18.54 16.32
CA PHE A 320 2.24 18.02 15.14
C PHE A 320 1.23 19.03 14.55
N GLY A 321 1.20 20.26 15.08
CA GLY A 321 0.21 21.28 14.72
C GLY A 321 -1.17 21.04 15.33
N GLU A 322 -2.13 21.92 15.01
CA GLU A 322 -3.47 21.91 15.63
C GLU A 322 -4.25 20.62 15.40
N LYS A 323 -4.04 19.98 14.25
CA LYS A 323 -4.70 18.73 13.86
C LYS A 323 -4.11 17.50 14.55
N GLY A 324 -2.94 17.62 15.18
CA GLY A 324 -2.21 16.48 15.72
C GLY A 324 -1.60 15.58 14.62
N MET A 325 -0.96 14.50 15.05
CA MET A 325 -0.50 13.43 14.17
C MET A 325 -1.71 12.63 13.69
N SER A 326 -1.79 12.35 12.38
CA SER A 326 -2.72 11.34 11.83
C SER A 326 -2.01 10.04 11.48
N SER A 327 -2.76 8.93 11.35
CA SER A 327 -2.20 7.67 10.83
C SER A 327 -1.63 7.83 9.42
N CYS A 328 -2.22 8.70 8.59
CA CYS A 328 -1.71 9.03 7.27
C CYS A 328 -0.33 9.71 7.33
N ASP A 329 -0.09 10.59 8.31
CA ASP A 329 1.21 11.25 8.47
C ASP A 329 2.25 10.29 9.05
N LEU A 330 1.84 9.45 9.99
CA LEU A 330 2.68 8.37 10.53
C LEU A 330 3.08 7.36 9.45
N ASP A 331 2.18 7.03 8.52
CA ASP A 331 2.47 6.17 7.37
C ASP A 331 3.62 6.72 6.52
N VAL A 332 3.48 7.97 6.06
CA VAL A 332 4.48 8.64 5.22
C VAL A 332 5.81 8.74 5.98
N TYR A 333 5.77 9.08 7.27
CA TYR A 333 6.95 9.14 8.12
C TYR A 333 7.67 7.79 8.19
N LEU A 334 7.00 6.73 8.64
CA LEU A 334 7.59 5.40 8.80
C LEU A 334 8.09 4.84 7.46
N TRP A 335 7.32 5.02 6.38
CA TRP A 335 7.69 4.54 5.05
C TRP A 335 8.94 5.22 4.52
N ARG A 336 9.08 6.55 4.72
CA ARG A 336 10.28 7.29 4.31
C ARG A 336 11.50 7.00 5.19
N VAL A 337 11.30 6.91 6.50
CA VAL A 337 12.36 6.49 7.44
C VAL A 337 12.90 5.11 7.03
N ALA A 338 12.04 4.18 6.64
CA ALA A 338 12.46 2.86 6.16
C ALA A 338 13.30 2.87 4.87
N LYS A 339 13.44 4.02 4.19
CA LYS A 339 14.32 4.19 3.02
C LYS A 339 15.70 4.72 3.39
N GLU A 340 15.90 5.23 4.62
CA GLU A 340 17.21 5.70 5.05
C GLU A 340 18.23 4.53 5.10
N PRO A 341 19.54 4.80 4.86
CA PRO A 341 20.55 3.74 4.74
C PRO A 341 20.59 2.77 5.91
N GLN A 342 20.40 3.23 7.16
CA GLN A 342 20.43 2.36 8.33
C GLN A 342 19.24 1.38 8.41
N TYR A 343 18.09 1.73 7.82
CA TYR A 343 16.87 0.92 7.87
C TYR A 343 16.63 0.12 6.59
N ARG A 344 17.19 0.55 5.45
CA ARG A 344 17.01 -0.12 4.14
C ARG A 344 17.52 -1.57 4.12
N LYS A 345 18.47 -1.89 5.00
CA LYS A 345 19.08 -3.22 5.21
C LYS A 345 18.25 -4.17 6.08
N ILE A 346 17.19 -3.67 6.74
CA ILE A 346 16.35 -4.51 7.59
C ILE A 346 15.57 -5.50 6.69
N PRO A 347 15.66 -6.82 6.96
CA PRO A 347 14.85 -7.82 6.28
C PRO A 347 13.37 -7.51 6.47
N ARG A 348 12.61 -7.55 5.38
CA ARG A 348 11.15 -7.37 5.41
C ARG A 348 10.51 -8.70 5.12
N PHE A 349 9.41 -8.99 5.80
CA PHE A 349 8.65 -10.17 5.41
C PHE A 349 8.14 -10.03 3.97
N HIS A 350 8.00 -11.16 3.30
CA HIS A 350 7.54 -11.19 1.92
C HIS A 350 6.55 -12.32 1.67
N CYS A 351 5.41 -11.96 1.09
CA CYS A 351 4.39 -12.86 0.59
C CYS A 351 4.25 -12.61 -0.91
N LYS A 352 4.52 -13.62 -1.73
CA LYS A 352 4.39 -13.56 -3.20
C LYS A 352 3.00 -13.96 -3.69
N ASP A 353 2.15 -14.48 -2.80
CA ASP A 353 0.80 -14.97 -3.07
C ASP A 353 -0.28 -13.94 -2.71
N THR A 354 0.00 -12.65 -2.97
CA THR A 354 -0.93 -11.55 -2.71
C THR A 354 -0.80 -10.47 -3.77
N ILE A 355 -1.90 -9.75 -4.00
CA ILE A 355 -1.95 -8.56 -4.84
C ILE A 355 -2.16 -7.29 -4.03
N PHE A 356 -2.18 -7.34 -2.69
CA PHE A 356 -2.63 -6.22 -1.87
C PHE A 356 -1.51 -5.33 -1.32
N PHE A 357 -0.28 -5.84 -1.30
CA PHE A 357 0.91 -5.09 -0.93
C PHE A 357 2.13 -5.62 -1.68
#